data_AF-R1C313-F1
#
_entry.id   AF-R1C313-F1
#
_cell.length_a   1.000
_cell.length_b   1.000
_cell.length_c   1.000
_cell.angle_alpha   90.00
_cell.angle_beta   90.00
_cell.angle_gamma   90.00
#
_symmetry.space_group_name_H-M   'P 1'
#
loop_
_entity.id
_entity.type
_entity.pdbx_description
1 polymer ?
#
loop_
_entity_poly.entity_id
_entity_poly.type
_entity_poly.pdbx_seq_one_letter_code
_entity_poly.pdbx_strand_id
1 'polypeptide(L)'
;DGADPLLLLDGFKGVERVLASRRLDILKLNLDELLALTERSDADAAAAELFATVLTRPGCVLAVTDGPRPALIFLAGGGSASLRVPEIRCVNAIGAGDVCTSIFLYHAAVAREAGPLDLDAAASAFAWGLAAACARCLQELPTFEQAAVHAMRERIVIERRG
;
A
#
# COMPACT_ATOMS: atom_id res chain seq x y z
N ASP A 1 13.13 24.32 9.15
CA ASP A 1 13.29 23.54 7.92
C ASP A 1 12.51 22.23 8.03
N GLY A 2 11.26 22.25 7.62
CA GLY A 2 10.37 21.07 7.71
C GLY A 2 10.45 20.26 6.42
N ALA A 3 10.74 18.97 6.52
CA ALA A 3 10.63 18.06 5.37
C ALA A 3 9.21 18.14 4.77
N ASP A 4 9.10 18.12 3.44
CA ASP A 4 7.81 18.10 2.72
C ASP A 4 6.98 16.91 3.26
N PRO A 5 5.73 17.10 3.74
CA PRO A 5 4.95 16.02 4.34
C PRO A 5 4.76 14.86 3.35
N LEU A 6 4.67 13.62 3.87
CA LEU A 6 4.37 12.44 3.07
C LEU A 6 2.91 12.47 2.66
N LEU A 7 2.65 12.52 1.34
CA LEU A 7 1.29 12.52 0.82
C LEU A 7 0.90 11.13 0.32
N LEU A 8 -0.01 10.50 1.05
CA LEU A 8 -0.66 9.26 0.67
C LEU A 8 -2.11 9.54 0.24
N LEU A 9 -2.52 8.98 -0.89
CA LEU A 9 -3.93 8.91 -1.30
C LEU A 9 -4.44 7.48 -1.18
N ASP A 10 -5.53 7.31 -0.42
CA ASP A 10 -6.28 6.08 -0.25
C ASP A 10 -7.72 6.33 -0.71
N GLY A 11 -7.97 6.15 -2.00
CA GLY A 11 -9.25 6.43 -2.64
C GLY A 11 -9.12 6.82 -4.11
N PHE A 12 -10.18 6.57 -4.90
CA PHE A 12 -10.15 6.69 -6.36
C PHE A 12 -11.24 7.59 -6.97
N LYS A 13 -12.27 7.97 -6.22
CA LYS A 13 -13.39 8.80 -6.75
C LYS A 13 -13.18 10.27 -6.43
N GLY A 14 -13.30 11.14 -7.43
CA GLY A 14 -13.20 12.59 -7.24
C GLY A 14 -11.80 13.07 -6.86
N VAL A 15 -10.76 12.32 -7.25
CA VAL A 15 -9.36 12.57 -6.88
C VAL A 15 -8.55 13.22 -7.99
N GLU A 16 -9.19 13.66 -9.07
CA GLU A 16 -8.54 14.12 -10.31
C GLU A 16 -7.59 15.29 -10.02
N ARG A 17 -7.98 16.21 -9.13
CA ARG A 17 -7.13 17.33 -8.72
C ARG A 17 -5.91 16.90 -7.90
N VAL A 18 -6.05 15.85 -7.09
CA VAL A 18 -4.95 15.31 -6.29
C VAL A 18 -3.94 14.62 -7.21
N LEU A 19 -4.42 13.78 -8.13
CA LEU A 19 -3.58 13.14 -9.14
C LEU A 19 -2.88 14.18 -10.04
N ALA A 20 -3.61 15.18 -10.52
CA ALA A 20 -3.06 16.26 -11.35
C ALA A 20 -2.00 17.11 -10.64
N SER A 21 -1.99 17.14 -9.29
CA SER A 21 -0.99 17.88 -8.53
C SER A 21 0.42 17.30 -8.67
N ARG A 22 0.54 16.01 -9.02
CA ARG A 22 1.82 15.26 -9.07
C ARG A 22 2.65 15.36 -7.78
N ARG A 23 1.98 15.58 -6.63
CA ARG A 23 2.60 15.63 -5.30
C ARG A 23 2.44 14.34 -4.50
N LEU A 24 1.78 13.33 -5.05
CA LEU A 24 1.60 12.04 -4.38
C LEU A 24 2.94 11.34 -4.21
N ASP A 25 3.21 10.88 -3.00
CA ASP A 25 4.33 9.99 -2.72
C ASP A 25 3.83 8.53 -2.67
N ILE A 26 2.60 8.31 -2.22
CA ILE A 26 2.00 6.97 -2.15
C ILE A 26 0.58 7.02 -2.71
N LEU A 27 0.26 6.13 -3.64
CA LEU A 27 -1.10 5.80 -4.02
C LEU A 27 -1.39 4.39 -3.53
N LYS A 28 -2.40 4.25 -2.68
CA LYS A 28 -2.88 2.95 -2.22
C LYS A 28 -4.31 2.77 -2.72
N LEU A 29 -4.57 1.64 -3.36
CA LEU A 29 -5.89 1.26 -3.86
C LEU A 29 -6.10 -0.23 -3.64
N ASN A 30 -7.35 -0.70 -3.64
CA ASN A 30 -7.58 -2.11 -3.95
C ASN A 30 -7.51 -2.36 -5.47
N LEU A 31 -7.43 -3.63 -5.87
CA LEU A 31 -7.29 -3.98 -7.29
C LEU A 31 -8.45 -3.45 -8.14
N ASP A 32 -9.70 -3.62 -7.71
CA ASP A 32 -10.87 -3.15 -8.46
C ASP A 32 -10.86 -1.63 -8.64
N GLU A 33 -10.46 -0.89 -7.61
CA GLU A 33 -10.32 0.58 -7.65
C GLU A 33 -9.21 1.02 -8.60
N LEU A 34 -8.07 0.33 -8.61
CA LEU A 34 -6.96 0.60 -9.52
C LEU A 34 -7.39 0.43 -10.99
N LEU A 35 -8.08 -0.67 -11.28
CA LEU A 35 -8.54 -0.97 -12.63
C LEU A 35 -9.64 0.01 -13.06
N ALA A 36 -10.54 0.36 -12.15
CA ALA A 36 -11.58 1.37 -12.41
C ALA A 36 -10.98 2.77 -12.63
N LEU A 37 -9.93 3.14 -11.90
CA LEU A 37 -9.28 4.44 -12.03
C LEU A 37 -8.52 4.61 -13.34
N THR A 38 -7.85 3.55 -13.80
CA THR A 38 -6.95 3.58 -14.96
C THR A 38 -7.59 3.05 -16.25
N GLU A 39 -8.77 2.42 -16.16
CA GLU A 39 -9.43 1.72 -17.27
C GLU A 39 -8.49 0.69 -17.93
N ARG A 40 -7.73 -0.05 -17.11
CA ARG A 40 -6.81 -1.11 -17.53
C ARG A 40 -7.33 -2.49 -17.14
N SER A 41 -6.76 -3.51 -17.79
CA SER A 41 -7.12 -4.92 -17.59
C SER A 41 -6.38 -5.59 -16.45
N ASP A 42 -5.21 -5.06 -16.07
CA ASP A 42 -4.33 -5.66 -15.07
C ASP A 42 -3.51 -4.58 -14.33
N ALA A 43 -2.98 -4.99 -13.17
CA ALA A 43 -2.27 -4.09 -12.27
C ALA A 43 -0.94 -3.59 -12.85
N ASP A 44 -0.27 -4.36 -13.70
CA ASP A 44 1.03 -3.98 -14.25
C ASP A 44 0.85 -2.87 -15.31
N ALA A 45 -0.14 -2.99 -16.18
CA ALA A 45 -0.53 -1.96 -17.14
C ALA A 45 -1.01 -0.67 -16.44
N ALA A 46 -1.82 -0.81 -15.39
CA ALA A 46 -2.27 0.31 -14.57
C ALA A 46 -1.10 1.02 -13.87
N ALA A 47 -0.17 0.26 -13.29
CA ALA A 47 1.04 0.80 -12.67
C ALA A 47 1.89 1.57 -13.70
N ALA A 48 2.16 0.97 -14.86
CA ALA A 48 2.96 1.60 -15.91
C ALA A 48 2.39 2.97 -16.33
N GLU A 49 1.07 3.08 -16.50
CA GLU A 49 0.41 4.34 -16.79
C GLU A 49 0.55 5.37 -15.66
N LEU A 50 0.28 4.95 -14.42
CA LEU A 50 0.36 5.84 -13.26
C LEU A 50 1.78 6.39 -13.07
N PHE A 51 2.83 5.57 -13.24
CA PHE A 51 4.22 6.04 -13.18
C PHE A 51 4.63 6.91 -14.36
N ALA A 52 3.99 6.75 -15.52
CA ALA A 52 4.23 7.63 -16.67
C ALA A 52 3.56 9.01 -16.53
N THR A 53 2.52 9.15 -15.70
CA THR A 53 1.62 10.32 -15.73
C THR A 53 1.47 11.05 -14.39
N VAL A 54 1.39 10.32 -13.28
CA VAL A 54 0.99 10.81 -11.95
C VAL A 54 2.07 10.60 -10.89
N LEU A 55 2.62 9.39 -10.79
CA LEU A 55 3.56 8.95 -9.76
C LEU A 55 5.02 9.15 -10.20
N THR A 56 5.37 10.37 -10.63
CA THR A 56 6.64 10.64 -11.32
C THR A 56 7.80 11.03 -10.40
N ARG A 57 7.59 11.19 -9.09
CA ARG A 57 8.66 11.61 -8.16
C ARG A 57 9.52 10.40 -7.76
N PRO A 58 10.82 10.60 -7.49
CA PRO A 58 11.67 9.54 -6.95
C PRO A 58 11.08 8.98 -5.65
N GLY A 59 11.00 7.65 -5.56
CA GLY A 59 10.44 6.97 -4.39
C GLY A 59 8.92 6.99 -4.30
N CYS A 60 8.19 7.42 -5.35
CA CYS A 60 6.74 7.20 -5.41
C CYS A 60 6.41 5.71 -5.37
N VAL A 61 5.33 5.37 -4.67
CA VAL A 61 4.87 4.00 -4.48
C VAL A 61 3.42 3.86 -4.94
N LEU A 62 3.13 2.78 -5.66
CA LEU A 62 1.77 2.27 -5.83
C LEU A 62 1.63 0.98 -5.02
N ALA A 63 0.73 0.96 -4.04
CA ALA A 63 0.42 -0.20 -3.22
C ALA A 63 -1.00 -0.69 -3.51
N VAL A 64 -1.15 -1.96 -3.86
CA VAL A 64 -2.41 -2.54 -4.31
C VAL A 64 -2.81 -3.68 -3.38
N THR A 65 -3.96 -3.56 -2.73
CA THR A 65 -4.53 -4.66 -1.92
C THR A 65 -5.54 -5.48 -2.70
N ASP A 66 -5.67 -6.76 -2.36
CA ASP A 66 -6.58 -7.65 -3.07
C ASP A 66 -7.26 -8.68 -2.14
N GLY A 67 -7.71 -8.20 -0.98
CA GLY A 67 -8.32 -9.04 0.06
C GLY A 67 -7.36 -10.16 0.51
N PRO A 68 -7.74 -11.45 0.40
CA PRO A 68 -6.87 -12.58 0.77
C PRO A 68 -5.83 -12.93 -0.31
N ARG A 69 -5.95 -12.38 -1.53
CA ARG A 69 -5.00 -12.62 -2.62
C ARG A 69 -3.71 -11.81 -2.38
N PRO A 70 -2.60 -12.15 -3.05
CA PRO A 70 -1.36 -11.42 -2.88
C PRO A 70 -1.54 -9.93 -3.21
N ALA A 71 -1.08 -9.07 -2.30
CA ALA A 71 -1.01 -7.64 -2.54
C ALA A 71 0.19 -7.32 -3.43
N LEU A 72 0.14 -6.22 -4.18
CA LEU A 72 1.21 -5.79 -5.07
C LEU A 72 1.78 -4.46 -4.60
N ILE A 73 3.08 -4.26 -4.79
CA ILE A 73 3.71 -2.97 -4.60
C ILE A 73 4.64 -2.67 -5.77
N PHE A 74 4.62 -1.43 -6.23
CA PHE A 74 5.42 -0.94 -7.34
C PHE A 74 6.15 0.34 -6.94
N LEU A 75 7.36 0.52 -7.45
CA LEU A 75 8.20 1.67 -7.16
C LEU A 75 8.48 2.49 -8.43
N ALA A 76 8.45 3.81 -8.30
CA ALA A 76 8.93 4.71 -9.35
C ALA A 76 10.42 4.49 -9.62
N GLY A 77 10.79 4.42 -10.91
CA GLY A 77 12.14 4.07 -11.33
C GLY A 77 12.36 2.56 -11.53
N GLY A 78 11.35 1.75 -11.25
CA GLY A 78 11.33 0.31 -11.55
C GLY A 78 11.37 -0.56 -10.30
N GLY A 79 11.00 -1.83 -10.49
CA GLY A 79 10.88 -2.81 -9.42
C GLY A 79 9.45 -2.94 -8.89
N SER A 80 9.07 -4.18 -8.61
CA SER A 80 7.81 -4.49 -7.94
C SER A 80 7.96 -5.73 -7.08
N ALA A 81 7.04 -5.91 -6.14
CA ALA A 81 6.97 -7.10 -5.31
C ALA A 81 5.52 -7.54 -5.11
N SER A 82 5.36 -8.84 -4.86
CA SER A 82 4.11 -9.45 -4.41
C SER A 82 4.23 -9.75 -2.91
N LEU A 83 3.18 -9.48 -2.15
CA LEU A 83 3.11 -9.71 -0.71
C LEU A 83 1.97 -10.69 -0.43
N ARG A 84 2.32 -11.92 -0.05
CA ARG A 84 1.32 -12.91 0.38
C ARG A 84 0.95 -12.65 1.83
N VAL A 85 -0.34 -12.46 2.08
CA VAL A 85 -0.90 -12.35 3.43
C VAL A 85 -1.21 -13.74 4.00
N PRO A 86 -1.14 -13.93 5.33
CA PRO A 86 -1.53 -15.19 5.94
C PRO A 86 -3.02 -15.50 5.75
N GLU A 87 -3.34 -16.77 5.56
CA GLU A 87 -4.72 -17.24 5.71
C GLU A 87 -5.20 -17.04 7.15
N ILE A 88 -6.39 -16.47 7.27
CA ILE A 88 -7.06 -16.18 8.54
C ILE A 88 -8.56 -16.49 8.43
N ARG A 89 -9.18 -16.82 9.55
CA ARG A 89 -10.64 -16.81 9.67
C ARG A 89 -11.09 -15.36 9.86
N CYS A 90 -11.52 -14.72 8.79
CA CYS A 90 -12.01 -13.34 8.84
C CYS A 90 -13.32 -13.26 9.63
N VAL A 91 -13.34 -12.44 10.68
CA VAL A 91 -14.52 -12.12 11.51
C VAL A 91 -15.20 -10.86 10.96
N ASN A 92 -14.42 -9.81 10.70
CA ASN A 92 -14.94 -8.54 10.17
C ASN A 92 -13.86 -7.75 9.41
N ALA A 93 -14.04 -7.54 8.10
CA ALA A 93 -13.09 -6.80 7.27
C ALA A 93 -13.28 -5.26 7.28
N ILE A 94 -14.32 -4.75 7.93
CA ILE A 94 -14.62 -3.31 7.93
C ILE A 94 -13.48 -2.54 8.63
N GLY A 95 -12.95 -1.55 7.91
CA GLY A 95 -11.82 -0.71 8.36
C GLY A 95 -10.45 -1.35 8.18
N ALA A 96 -10.35 -2.56 7.62
CA ALA A 96 -9.05 -3.19 7.36
C ALA A 96 -8.21 -2.38 6.35
N GLY A 97 -8.86 -1.73 5.37
CA GLY A 97 -8.23 -0.78 4.45
C GLY A 97 -7.62 0.41 5.18
N ASP A 98 -8.41 1.11 6.00
CA ASP A 98 -7.96 2.27 6.77
C ASP A 98 -6.81 1.94 7.74
N VAL A 99 -6.88 0.77 8.37
CA VAL A 99 -5.80 0.25 9.24
C VAL A 99 -4.54 -0.03 8.43
N CYS A 100 -4.68 -0.68 7.27
CA CYS A 100 -3.57 -0.91 6.35
C CYS A 100 -2.88 0.39 5.98
N THR A 101 -3.68 1.38 5.58
CA THR A 101 -3.23 2.72 5.17
C THR A 101 -2.49 3.44 6.28
N SER A 102 -3.07 3.47 7.49
CA SER A 102 -2.51 4.21 8.61
C SER A 102 -1.16 3.63 9.05
N ILE A 103 -1.08 2.30 9.16
CA ILE A 103 0.16 1.63 9.58
C ILE A 103 1.20 1.67 8.46
N PHE A 104 0.80 1.49 7.19
CA PHE A 104 1.71 1.65 6.06
C PHE A 104 2.30 3.07 6.02
N LEU A 105 1.46 4.10 6.15
CA LEU A 105 1.89 5.50 6.16
C LEU A 105 2.92 5.77 7.26
N TYR A 106 2.66 5.27 8.48
CA TYR A 106 3.58 5.42 9.61
C TYR A 106 4.97 4.82 9.29
N HIS A 107 5.02 3.56 8.85
CA HIS A 107 6.30 2.90 8.57
C HIS A 107 7.01 3.50 7.35
N ALA A 108 6.25 3.93 6.33
CA ALA A 108 6.82 4.62 5.17
C ALA A 108 7.40 5.99 5.56
N ALA A 109 6.73 6.74 6.43
CA ALA A 109 7.23 8.02 6.92
C ALA A 109 8.55 7.86 7.68
N VAL A 110 8.63 6.87 8.57
CA VAL A 110 9.88 6.53 9.30
C VAL A 110 10.99 6.13 8.33
N ALA A 111 10.71 5.26 7.37
CA ALA A 111 11.70 4.84 6.38
C ALA A 111 12.20 6.02 5.52
N ARG A 112 11.32 6.98 5.22
CA ARG A 112 11.67 8.16 4.40
C ARG A 112 12.63 9.13 5.10
N GLU A 113 12.80 9.05 6.42
CA GLU A 113 13.81 9.85 7.13
C GLU A 113 15.24 9.58 6.64
N ALA A 114 15.49 8.39 6.09
CA ALA A 114 16.77 8.01 5.50
C ALA A 114 16.93 8.42 4.01
N GLY A 115 15.87 8.90 3.35
CA GLY A 115 15.86 9.27 1.94
C GLY A 115 14.58 8.84 1.20
N PRO A 116 14.51 8.97 -0.14
CA PRO A 116 13.40 8.43 -0.92
C PRO A 116 13.21 6.94 -0.66
N LEU A 117 11.96 6.48 -0.64
CA LEU A 117 11.67 5.06 -0.46
C LEU A 117 12.29 4.24 -1.60
N ASP A 118 12.94 3.14 -1.24
CA ASP A 118 13.26 2.05 -2.16
C ASP A 118 12.22 0.92 -2.06
N LEU A 119 12.37 -0.10 -2.90
CA LEU A 119 11.39 -1.19 -2.98
C LEU A 119 11.32 -2.00 -1.68
N ASP A 120 12.47 -2.25 -1.02
CA ASP A 120 12.51 -3.07 0.18
C ASP A 120 11.89 -2.32 1.37
N ALA A 121 12.20 -1.04 1.51
CA ALA A 121 11.60 -0.16 2.51
C ALA A 121 10.09 -0.02 2.30
N ALA A 122 9.65 0.23 1.06
CA ALA A 122 8.24 0.34 0.73
C ALA A 122 7.49 -0.97 0.96
N ALA A 123 8.05 -2.11 0.52
CA ALA A 123 7.43 -3.42 0.71
C ALA A 123 7.38 -3.81 2.18
N SER A 124 8.43 -3.53 2.96
CA SER A 124 8.43 -3.78 4.40
C SER A 124 7.40 -2.93 5.15
N ALA A 125 7.28 -1.64 4.80
CA ALA A 125 6.26 -0.76 5.36
C ALA A 125 4.84 -1.23 4.99
N PHE A 126 4.63 -1.64 3.74
CA PHE A 126 3.33 -2.16 3.31
C PHE A 126 2.99 -3.50 3.96
N ALA A 127 3.98 -4.37 4.19
CA ALA A 127 3.81 -5.61 4.95
C ALA A 127 3.32 -5.35 6.38
N TRP A 128 3.79 -4.29 7.05
CA TRP A 128 3.23 -3.88 8.35
C TRP A 128 1.77 -3.45 8.25
N GLY A 129 1.42 -2.67 7.21
CA GLY A 129 0.03 -2.31 6.93
C GLY A 129 -0.86 -3.54 6.73
N LEU A 130 -0.43 -4.48 5.89
CA LEU A 130 -1.14 -5.75 5.64
C LEU A 130 -1.28 -6.60 6.91
N ALA A 131 -0.24 -6.67 7.74
CA ALA A 131 -0.27 -7.39 9.00
C ALA A 131 -1.31 -6.81 9.96
N ALA A 132 -1.37 -5.48 10.06
CA ALA A 132 -2.35 -4.79 10.90
C ALA A 132 -3.77 -4.98 10.36
N ALA A 133 -3.95 -4.94 9.05
CA ALA A 133 -5.24 -5.26 8.42
C ALA A 133 -5.69 -6.70 8.72
N CYS A 134 -4.77 -7.68 8.64
CA CYS A 134 -5.07 -9.07 9.00
C CYS A 134 -5.46 -9.20 10.48
N ALA A 135 -4.73 -8.55 11.39
CA ALA A 135 -5.04 -8.55 12.82
C ALA A 135 -6.40 -7.89 13.10
N ARG A 136 -6.73 -6.79 12.41
CA ARG A 136 -8.03 -6.13 12.46
C ARG A 136 -9.15 -7.07 12.02
N CYS A 137 -8.95 -7.84 10.96
CA CYS A 137 -9.93 -8.79 10.43
C CYS A 137 -10.32 -9.90 11.42
N LEU A 138 -9.51 -10.16 12.46
CA LEU A 138 -9.81 -11.15 13.51
C LEU A 138 -10.76 -10.63 14.60
N GLN A 139 -11.02 -9.32 14.64
CA GLN A 139 -11.79 -8.67 15.69
C GLN A 139 -13.21 -8.32 15.19
N GLU A 140 -14.21 -8.43 16.05
CA GLU A 140 -15.57 -8.01 15.71
C GLU A 140 -15.68 -6.47 15.64
N LEU A 141 -15.10 -5.79 16.63
CA LEU A 141 -15.07 -4.33 16.76
C LEU A 141 -13.82 -3.72 16.08
N PRO A 142 -13.82 -2.40 15.75
CA PRO A 142 -12.72 -1.72 15.07
C PRO A 142 -11.48 -1.53 15.95
N THR A 143 -10.83 -2.63 16.29
CA THR A 143 -9.61 -2.70 17.11
C THR A 143 -8.69 -3.80 16.58
N PHE A 144 -7.43 -3.81 17.05
CA PHE A 144 -6.51 -4.92 16.88
C PHE A 144 -5.50 -4.90 18.04
N GLU A 145 -4.96 -6.06 18.37
CA GLU A 145 -3.88 -6.17 19.35
C GLU A 145 -2.53 -6.06 18.66
N GLN A 146 -1.62 -5.28 19.23
CA GLN A 146 -0.27 -5.12 18.69
C GLN A 146 0.43 -6.47 18.53
N ALA A 147 0.33 -7.37 19.52
CA ALA A 147 0.93 -8.71 19.44
C ALA A 147 0.44 -9.51 18.22
N ALA A 148 -0.85 -9.38 17.87
CA ALA A 148 -1.39 -10.02 16.68
C ALA A 148 -0.81 -9.42 15.39
N VAL A 149 -0.58 -8.10 15.33
CA VAL A 149 0.09 -7.46 14.19
C VAL A 149 1.50 -8.02 13.99
N HIS A 150 2.29 -8.11 15.06
CA HIS A 150 3.65 -8.68 15.00
C HIS A 150 3.62 -10.14 14.49
N ALA A 151 2.73 -10.98 15.05
CA ALA A 151 2.58 -12.36 14.62
C ALA A 151 2.15 -12.49 13.14
N MET A 152 1.30 -11.59 12.64
CA MET A 152 0.93 -11.57 11.22
C MET A 152 2.08 -11.09 10.34
N ARG A 153 2.87 -10.11 10.79
CA ARG A 153 4.00 -9.58 10.03
C ARG A 153 5.05 -10.64 9.75
N GLU A 154 5.31 -11.54 10.69
CA GLU A 154 6.24 -12.67 10.53
C GLU A 154 5.77 -13.69 9.49
N ARG A 155 4.47 -13.74 9.22
CA ARG A 155 3.85 -14.67 8.26
C ARG A 155 3.71 -14.08 6.86
N ILE A 156 3.92 -12.78 6.68
CA ILE A 156 3.85 -12.14 5.37
C ILE A 156 5.12 -12.44 4.59
N VAL A 157 4.95 -12.99 3.38
CA VAL A 157 6.06 -13.29 2.48
C VAL A 157 6.12 -12.23 1.38
N ILE A 158 7.29 -11.62 1.21
CA ILE A 158 7.56 -10.63 0.17
C ILE A 158 8.40 -11.30 -0.92
N GLU A 159 7.93 -11.24 -2.16
CA GLU A 159 8.61 -11.79 -3.33
C GLU A 159 8.81 -10.70 -4.38
N ARG A 160 10.06 -10.42 -4.73
CA ARG A 160 10.37 -9.50 -5.83
C ARG A 160 9.86 -10.08 -7.14
N ARG A 161 9.32 -9.21 -7.98
CA ARG A 161 8.84 -9.52 -9.33
C ARG A 161 9.83 -8.91 -10.34
N GLY A 162 10.18 -9.70 -11.35
CA GLY A 162 11.09 -9.32 -12.43
C GLY A 162 10.37 -8.65 -13.60
#